data_AF-A0A534PAM0-F1
#
_entry.id   AF-A0A534PAM0-F1
#
_cell.length_a   1.000
_cell.length_b   1.000
_cell.length_c   1.000
_cell.angle_alpha   90.00
_cell.angle_beta   90.00
_cell.angle_gamma   90.00
#
_symmetry.space_group_name_H-M   'P 1'
#
loop_
_entity.id
_entity.type
_entity.pdbx_description
1 polymer ?
#
loop_
_entity_poly.entity_id
_entity_poly.type
_entity_poly.pdbx_seq_one_letter_code
_entity_poly.pdbx_strand_id
1 'polypeptide(L)'
;MSEHRVLIFAPLGRDGPLAQRALQGAGLEAEVCAGMDDLVAAMAAGAGAVVITGQALLLRGGASFATALQQQPPWSDLPVIVFGGGDETTFRLTGNLTLLDRPVRMRTLLSAVRAALRARKRQYQVRDLLEELEQSVRDRDQFLAMLGHELRNPLAAILVSSELLDRKAGDGFASERGVIKRQVRNLTRLVDDLLDVSRVTRGKIAIRKEPVDLHDLLQRVSLEFSEAARLHGVDLYVLPAAPVIISGDPLRLEQIIANLLSNAVKYTNPGGRITVGLEAEGDEAVLRVKDTGVGISAEMLPRVFDLFLQAPGAIDRAQGGMGIGLTLVQRLTALHSGKVEARSEGLGKGSEFVVRLPLSSREAGRATDATAPLASAPGLRLLLVEDNPDAREILKLALQEMGHEVAVCGDGSVAIERAVRDRPDAMLVDLGLPGCDGFEVARAVRGSLGTKIRLVAVTGYGQ
;
A
#
# COMPACT_ATOMS: atom_id res chain seq x y z
N MET A 1 18.43 -23.04 7.85
CA MET A 1 19.50 -24.03 7.57
C MET A 1 19.22 -25.43 8.09
N SER A 2 18.34 -25.66 9.08
CA SER A 2 18.10 -27.02 9.60
C SER A 2 17.15 -27.91 8.77
N GLU A 3 16.37 -27.32 7.86
CA GLU A 3 15.22 -27.97 7.18
C GLU A 3 15.60 -28.94 6.03
N HIS A 4 16.89 -29.09 5.70
CA HIS A 4 17.36 -29.93 4.59
C HIS A 4 18.22 -31.12 5.03
N ARG A 5 18.44 -31.25 6.34
CA ARG A 5 19.30 -32.29 6.92
C ARG A 5 18.62 -33.66 6.87
N VAL A 6 19.38 -34.67 6.48
CA VAL A 6 18.96 -36.07 6.55
C VAL A 6 19.47 -36.66 7.86
N LEU A 7 18.54 -37.02 8.75
CA LEU A 7 18.87 -37.66 10.02
C LEU A 7 18.96 -39.17 9.81
N ILE A 8 20.03 -39.81 10.29
CA ILE A 8 20.28 -41.23 10.09
C ILE A 8 20.33 -41.94 11.45
N PHE A 9 19.49 -42.95 11.64
CA PHE A 9 19.57 -43.82 12.82
C PHE A 9 19.70 -45.30 12.41
N ALA A 10 20.95 -45.78 12.46
CA ALA A 10 21.32 -47.16 12.11
C ALA A 10 22.35 -47.66 13.15
N PRO A 11 21.90 -48.04 14.35
CA PRO A 11 22.76 -48.30 15.50
C PRO A 11 23.52 -49.63 15.42
N LEU A 12 23.16 -50.52 14.49
CA LEU A 12 23.76 -51.84 14.33
C LEU A 12 24.63 -51.90 13.07
N GLY A 13 25.86 -52.39 13.21
CA GLY A 13 26.77 -52.61 12.09
C GLY A 13 27.40 -51.33 11.52
N ARG A 14 27.68 -51.32 10.21
CA ARG A 14 28.32 -50.18 9.50
C ARG A 14 27.34 -49.35 8.67
N ASP A 15 26.04 -49.63 8.76
CA ASP A 15 25.02 -49.07 7.88
C ASP A 15 24.89 -47.55 8.03
N GLY A 16 24.94 -47.01 9.25
CA GLY A 16 24.85 -45.57 9.52
C GLY A 16 26.00 -44.76 8.89
N PRO A 17 27.27 -45.05 9.23
CA PRO A 17 28.41 -44.38 8.63
C PRO A 17 28.50 -44.54 7.10
N LEU A 18 28.07 -45.69 6.56
CA LEU A 18 28.04 -45.93 5.11
C LEU A 18 26.97 -45.07 4.42
N ALA A 19 25.77 -45.00 4.99
CA ALA A 19 24.70 -44.14 4.48
C ALA A 19 25.10 -42.65 4.54
N GLN A 20 25.71 -42.22 5.66
CA GLN A 20 26.19 -40.85 5.81
C GLN A 20 27.21 -40.47 4.74
N ARG A 21 28.26 -41.29 4.56
CA ARG A 21 29.30 -41.04 3.54
C ARG A 21 28.72 -40.98 2.13
N ALA A 22 27.76 -41.85 1.81
CA ALA A 22 27.14 -41.86 0.49
C ALA A 22 26.27 -40.63 0.25
N LEU A 23 25.51 -40.19 1.26
CA LEU A 23 24.68 -38.98 1.18
C LEU A 23 25.54 -37.72 1.07
N GLN A 24 26.58 -37.59 1.90
CA GLN A 24 27.52 -36.47 1.85
C GLN A 24 28.30 -36.45 0.53
N GLY A 25 28.75 -37.62 0.04
CA GLY A 25 29.38 -37.75 -1.27
C GLY A 25 28.46 -37.36 -2.44
N ALA A 26 27.14 -37.35 -2.23
CA ALA A 26 26.14 -36.89 -3.19
C ALA A 26 25.73 -35.42 -2.97
N GLY A 27 26.41 -34.69 -2.07
CA GLY A 27 26.15 -33.28 -1.75
C GLY A 27 24.96 -33.05 -0.81
N LEU A 28 24.52 -34.09 -0.07
CA LEU A 28 23.40 -33.98 0.87
C LEU A 28 23.92 -33.84 2.30
N GLU A 29 23.34 -32.92 3.05
CA GLU A 29 23.60 -32.78 4.49
C GLU A 29 23.03 -33.99 5.22
N ALA A 30 23.90 -34.73 5.91
CA ALA A 30 23.52 -35.96 6.59
C ALA A 30 24.22 -36.10 7.94
N GLU A 31 23.44 -36.42 8.96
CA GLU A 31 23.84 -36.49 10.37
C GLU A 31 23.44 -37.85 10.95
N VAL A 32 24.36 -38.54 11.62
CA VAL A 32 24.09 -39.83 12.26
C VAL A 32 23.78 -39.57 13.73
N CYS A 33 22.57 -39.94 14.16
CA CYS A 33 22.13 -39.81 15.54
C CYS A 33 22.69 -40.97 16.38
N ALA A 34 23.17 -40.66 17.59
CA ALA A 34 23.77 -41.65 18.48
C ALA A 34 22.72 -42.55 19.15
N GLY A 35 21.48 -42.06 19.29
CA GLY A 35 20.37 -42.74 19.95
C GLY A 35 19.02 -42.25 19.44
N MET A 36 17.95 -42.91 19.88
CA MET A 36 16.59 -42.52 19.49
C MET A 36 16.18 -41.16 20.07
N ASP A 37 16.59 -40.85 21.30
CA ASP A 37 16.29 -39.55 21.92
C ASP A 37 17.01 -38.39 21.20
N ASP A 38 18.23 -38.64 20.73
CA ASP A 38 19.01 -37.71 19.90
C ASP A 38 18.33 -37.49 18.53
N LEU A 39 17.81 -38.55 17.91
CA LEU A 39 17.01 -38.45 16.69
C LEU A 39 15.75 -37.59 16.90
N VAL A 40 15.00 -37.82 17.98
CA VAL A 40 13.78 -37.06 18.30
C VAL A 40 14.11 -35.58 18.57
N ALA A 41 15.17 -35.29 19.30
CA ALA A 41 15.64 -33.92 19.54
C ALA A 41 16.06 -33.23 18.22
N ALA A 42 16.80 -33.93 17.36
CA ALA A 42 17.21 -33.42 16.06
C ALA A 42 16.02 -33.19 15.12
N MET A 43 14.98 -34.02 15.18
CA MET A 43 13.71 -33.81 14.46
C MET A 43 13.01 -32.52 14.90
N ALA A 44 12.99 -32.23 16.21
CA ALA A 44 12.41 -31.01 16.76
C ALA A 44 13.14 -29.75 16.28
N ALA A 45 14.46 -29.83 16.04
CA ALA A 45 15.24 -28.75 15.45
C ALA A 45 15.02 -28.57 13.92
N GLY A 46 14.25 -29.45 13.30
CA GLY A 46 13.95 -29.48 11.87
C GLY A 46 14.79 -30.49 11.10
N ALA A 47 14.13 -31.25 10.23
CA ALA A 47 14.75 -32.27 9.38
C ALA A 47 14.08 -32.34 7.99
N GLY A 48 14.90 -32.66 7.00
CA GLY A 48 14.48 -32.87 5.61
C GLY A 48 13.95 -34.28 5.35
N ALA A 49 14.58 -35.28 5.97
CA ALA A 49 14.16 -36.68 5.93
C ALA A 49 14.82 -37.46 7.09
N VAL A 50 14.21 -38.59 7.46
CA VAL A 50 14.79 -39.54 8.41
C VAL A 50 15.11 -40.84 7.67
N VAL A 51 16.29 -41.41 7.90
CA VAL A 51 16.75 -42.68 7.34
C VAL A 51 17.04 -43.61 8.52
N ILE A 52 16.23 -44.64 8.70
CA ILE A 52 16.29 -45.52 9.87
C ILE A 52 16.32 -46.99 9.46
N THR A 53 17.01 -47.83 10.22
CA THR A 53 16.94 -49.29 9.98
C THR A 53 15.69 -49.89 10.62
N GLY A 54 15.08 -50.89 9.99
CA GLY A 54 13.87 -51.56 10.53
C GLY A 54 14.07 -52.13 11.94
N GLN A 55 15.26 -52.67 12.22
CA GLN A 55 15.62 -53.18 13.55
C GLN A 55 15.72 -52.08 14.61
N ALA A 56 16.10 -50.86 14.22
CA ALA A 56 16.25 -49.75 15.15
C ALA A 56 14.92 -49.26 15.72
N LEU A 57 13.83 -49.44 14.97
CA LEU A 57 12.46 -49.13 15.43
C LEU A 57 11.97 -50.10 16.51
N LEU A 58 12.55 -51.30 16.60
CA LEU A 58 12.25 -52.29 17.64
C LEU A 58 13.07 -52.08 18.93
N LEU A 59 14.08 -51.21 18.90
CA LEU A 59 14.89 -50.88 20.08
C LEU A 59 14.11 -49.97 21.05
N ARG A 60 14.60 -49.87 22.30
CA ARG A 60 14.07 -48.92 23.28
C ARG A 60 14.04 -47.51 22.66
N GLY A 61 12.87 -46.87 22.69
CA GLY A 61 12.65 -45.52 22.15
C GLY A 61 11.79 -45.46 20.88
N GLY A 62 11.49 -46.58 20.21
CA GLY A 62 10.64 -46.58 18.99
C GLY A 62 9.26 -45.91 19.19
N ALA A 63 8.66 -46.07 20.39
CA ALA A 63 7.42 -45.39 20.76
C ALA A 63 7.57 -43.86 20.92
N SER A 64 8.74 -43.39 21.38
CA SER A 64 9.05 -41.95 21.47
C SER A 64 9.15 -41.35 20.07
N PHE A 65 9.83 -42.03 19.15
CA PHE A 65 9.90 -41.64 17.74
C PHE A 65 8.52 -41.60 17.07
N ALA A 66 7.68 -42.62 17.29
CA ALA A 66 6.31 -42.65 16.78
C ALA A 66 5.48 -41.45 17.29
N THR A 67 5.59 -41.15 18.59
CA THR A 67 4.94 -39.99 19.21
C THR A 67 5.45 -38.68 18.61
N ALA A 68 6.76 -38.54 18.41
CA ALA A 68 7.37 -37.35 17.81
C ALA A 68 6.95 -37.11 16.36
N LEU A 69 6.69 -38.18 15.59
CA LEU A 69 6.09 -38.08 14.25
C LEU A 69 4.64 -37.62 14.31
N GLN A 70 3.85 -38.10 15.28
CA GLN A 70 2.45 -37.69 15.45
C GLN A 70 2.31 -36.26 15.98
N GLN A 71 3.29 -35.76 16.71
CA GLN A 71 3.35 -34.38 17.20
C GLN A 71 3.88 -33.39 16.17
N GLN A 72 4.18 -33.84 14.94
CA GLN A 72 4.54 -32.93 13.86
C GLN A 72 3.38 -31.94 13.59
N PRO A 73 3.69 -30.69 13.21
CA PRO A 73 2.67 -29.73 12.81
C PRO A 73 1.76 -30.30 11.70
N PRO A 74 0.48 -29.91 11.61
CA PRO A 74 -0.46 -30.47 10.62
C PRO A 74 -0.03 -30.36 9.15
N TRP A 75 0.80 -29.36 8.82
CA TRP A 75 1.36 -29.18 7.46
C TRP A 75 2.57 -30.08 7.18
N SER A 76 3.17 -30.68 8.22
CA SER A 76 4.45 -31.38 8.18
C SER A 76 4.23 -32.89 8.02
N ASP A 77 4.63 -33.42 6.87
CA ASP A 77 4.66 -34.88 6.62
C ASP A 77 6.12 -35.33 6.44
N LEU A 78 6.84 -35.45 7.57
CA LEU A 78 8.27 -35.76 7.59
C LEU A 78 8.53 -37.15 6.97
N PRO A 79 9.26 -37.25 5.84
CA PRO A 79 9.49 -38.54 5.21
C PRO A 79 10.46 -39.40 6.02
N VAL A 80 10.05 -40.65 6.29
CA VAL A 80 10.84 -41.66 7.00
C VAL A 80 11.16 -42.81 6.04
N ILE A 81 12.44 -43.02 5.76
CA ILE A 81 12.94 -44.08 4.90
C ILE A 81 13.46 -45.19 5.79
N VAL A 82 12.73 -46.30 5.82
CA VAL A 82 13.09 -47.49 6.58
C VAL A 82 13.80 -48.47 5.66
N PHE A 83 15.05 -48.82 5.95
CA PHE A 83 15.80 -49.77 5.14
C PHE A 83 16.23 -50.98 5.98
N GLY A 84 16.04 -52.19 5.46
CA GLY A 84 16.56 -53.40 6.12
C GLY A 84 15.57 -54.40 6.71
N GLY A 85 14.40 -54.59 6.11
CA GLY A 85 13.54 -55.76 6.33
C GLY A 85 12.75 -55.77 7.64
N GLY A 86 11.43 -55.66 7.51
CA GLY A 86 10.44 -55.94 8.53
C GLY A 86 9.08 -56.05 7.86
N ASP A 87 8.22 -56.93 8.38
CA ASP A 87 6.88 -57.17 7.87
C ASP A 87 6.06 -55.86 7.98
N GLU A 88 5.29 -55.48 6.96
CA GLU A 88 4.47 -54.24 6.94
C GLU A 88 3.59 -54.10 8.19
N THR A 89 3.20 -55.24 8.78
CA THR A 89 2.41 -55.38 10.00
C THR A 89 3.11 -54.91 11.28
N THR A 90 4.45 -54.80 11.28
CA THR A 90 5.26 -54.38 12.43
C THR A 90 5.26 -52.86 12.61
N PHE A 91 5.04 -52.11 11.53
CA PHE A 91 5.17 -50.66 11.49
C PHE A 91 3.78 -50.00 11.45
N ARG A 92 3.07 -49.98 12.58
CA ARG A 92 1.91 -49.08 12.77
C ARG A 92 2.34 -47.62 12.98
N LEU A 93 3.29 -47.15 12.19
CA LEU A 93 3.69 -45.74 12.18
C LEU A 93 2.78 -45.03 11.18
N THR A 94 1.99 -44.08 11.69
CA THR A 94 1.26 -43.10 10.88
C THR A 94 2.24 -42.08 10.30
N GLY A 95 2.28 -41.93 8.97
CA GLY A 95 3.08 -40.89 8.29
C GLY A 95 3.65 -41.33 6.94
N ASN A 96 4.40 -40.45 6.28
CA ASN A 96 5.07 -40.70 5.01
C ASN A 96 6.28 -41.64 5.13
N LEU A 97 6.00 -42.94 5.10
CA LEU A 97 6.99 -43.99 5.29
C LEU A 97 7.34 -44.66 3.95
N THR A 98 8.64 -44.80 3.66
CA THR A 98 9.16 -45.51 2.49
C THR A 98 9.98 -46.71 2.94
N LEU A 99 9.57 -47.92 2.56
CA LEU A 99 10.28 -49.16 2.86
C LEU A 99 11.27 -49.50 1.73
N LEU A 100 12.49 -49.86 2.09
CA LEU A 100 13.52 -50.35 1.17
C LEU A 100 13.96 -51.77 1.56
N ASP A 101 13.58 -52.74 0.73
CA ASP A 101 13.90 -54.16 0.92
C ASP A 101 15.37 -54.48 0.64
N ARG A 102 15.88 -55.50 1.34
CA ARG A 102 17.25 -55.98 1.13
C ARG A 102 17.32 -56.86 -0.13
N PRO A 103 18.42 -56.77 -0.92
CA PRO A 103 19.58 -55.90 -0.74
C PRO A 103 19.34 -54.46 -1.25
N VAL A 104 19.58 -53.46 -0.41
CA VAL A 104 19.40 -52.04 -0.77
C VAL A 104 20.59 -51.55 -1.57
N ARG A 105 20.38 -51.19 -2.83
CA ARG A 105 21.41 -50.53 -3.65
C ARG A 105 21.54 -49.07 -3.26
N MET A 106 22.77 -48.56 -3.18
CA MET A 106 23.02 -47.17 -2.78
C MET A 106 22.30 -46.15 -3.68
N ARG A 107 22.22 -46.44 -4.99
CA ARG A 107 21.46 -45.61 -5.95
C ARG A 107 19.97 -45.49 -5.60
N THR A 108 19.38 -46.55 -5.05
CA THR A 108 17.98 -46.57 -4.62
C THR A 108 17.79 -45.71 -3.38
N LEU A 109 18.66 -45.85 -2.37
CA LEU A 109 18.63 -44.99 -1.17
C LEU A 109 18.79 -43.51 -1.54
N LEU A 110 19.77 -43.18 -2.37
CA LEU A 110 19.98 -41.81 -2.84
C LEU A 110 18.77 -41.26 -3.61
N SER A 111 18.12 -42.09 -4.43
CA SER A 111 16.93 -41.68 -5.18
C SER A 111 15.73 -41.44 -4.26
N ALA A 112 15.53 -42.32 -3.27
CA ALA A 112 14.48 -42.19 -2.26
C ALA A 112 14.69 -40.94 -1.41
N VAL A 113 15.90 -40.72 -0.88
CA VAL A 113 16.24 -39.52 -0.09
C VAL A 113 16.07 -38.24 -0.91
N ARG A 114 16.52 -38.21 -2.17
CA ARG A 114 16.30 -37.05 -3.05
C ARG A 114 14.82 -36.79 -3.33
N ALA A 115 14.02 -37.84 -3.50
CA ALA A 115 12.58 -37.70 -3.69
C ALA A 115 11.91 -37.15 -2.42
N ALA A 116 12.27 -37.69 -1.25
CA ALA A 116 11.83 -37.23 0.06
C ALA A 116 12.17 -35.76 0.31
N LEU A 117 13.43 -35.35 0.10
CA LEU A 117 13.86 -33.95 0.26
C LEU A 117 13.13 -33.00 -0.72
N ARG A 118 12.88 -33.42 -1.96
CA ARG A 118 12.09 -32.61 -2.91
C ARG A 118 10.64 -32.46 -2.50
N ALA A 119 10.02 -33.52 -1.97
CA ALA A 119 8.67 -33.45 -1.43
C ALA A 119 8.62 -32.53 -0.21
N ARG A 120 9.58 -32.69 0.71
CA ARG A 120 9.70 -31.87 1.92
C ARG A 120 9.90 -30.39 1.60
N LYS A 121 10.79 -30.06 0.67
CA LYS A 121 10.99 -28.68 0.20
C LYS A 121 9.69 -28.06 -0.32
N ARG A 122 8.89 -28.82 -1.08
CA ARG A 122 7.59 -28.35 -1.57
C ARG A 122 6.60 -28.08 -0.42
N GLN A 123 6.61 -28.87 0.64
CA GLN A 123 5.77 -28.62 1.82
C GLN A 123 6.13 -27.31 2.51
N TYR A 124 7.42 -27.08 2.73
CA TYR A 124 7.91 -25.80 3.29
C TYR A 124 7.53 -24.61 2.40
N GLN A 125 7.71 -24.73 1.07
CA GLN A 125 7.29 -23.69 0.13
C GLN A 125 5.78 -23.40 0.20
N VAL A 126 4.94 -24.44 0.29
CA VAL A 126 3.49 -24.27 0.42
C VAL A 126 3.13 -23.64 1.76
N ARG A 127 3.77 -24.04 2.87
CA ARG A 127 3.60 -23.40 4.19
C ARG A 127 3.92 -21.91 4.10
N ASP A 128 5.09 -21.56 3.59
CA ASP A 128 5.55 -20.16 3.53
C ASP A 128 4.60 -19.32 2.68
N LEU A 129 4.17 -19.83 1.52
CA LEU A 129 3.18 -19.16 0.67
C LEU A 129 1.80 -19.01 1.33
N LEU A 130 1.37 -20.01 2.12
CA LEU A 130 0.11 -19.93 2.87
C LEU A 130 0.22 -18.92 4.00
N GLU A 131 1.33 -18.88 4.74
CA GLU A 131 1.58 -17.88 5.78
C GLU A 131 1.61 -16.46 5.20
N GLU A 132 2.28 -16.26 4.06
CA GLU A 132 2.26 -14.98 3.32
C GLU A 132 0.85 -14.59 2.86
N LEU A 133 0.09 -15.55 2.31
CA LEU A 133 -1.28 -15.31 1.86
C LEU A 133 -2.21 -14.98 3.03
N GLU A 134 -2.14 -15.74 4.13
CA GLU A 134 -2.92 -15.48 5.32
C GLU A 134 -2.60 -14.11 5.93
N GLN A 135 -1.32 -13.73 5.93
CA GLN A 135 -0.92 -12.40 6.38
C GLN A 135 -1.53 -11.32 5.47
N SER A 136 -1.43 -11.48 4.14
CA SER A 136 -2.04 -10.55 3.19
C SER A 136 -3.57 -10.46 3.34
N VAL A 137 -4.26 -11.57 3.60
CA VAL A 137 -5.69 -11.59 3.87
C VAL A 137 -6.02 -10.87 5.18
N ARG A 138 -5.27 -11.14 6.25
CA ARG A 138 -5.42 -10.43 7.54
C ARG A 138 -5.25 -8.93 7.37
N ASP A 139 -4.22 -8.49 6.67
CA ASP A 139 -3.94 -7.07 6.40
C ASP A 139 -5.09 -6.42 5.60
N ARG A 140 -5.62 -7.13 4.59
CA ARG A 140 -6.77 -6.67 3.80
C ARG A 140 -8.04 -6.56 4.64
N ASP A 141 -8.33 -7.55 5.47
CA ASP A 141 -9.55 -7.56 6.27
C ASP A 141 -9.50 -6.49 7.37
N GLN A 142 -8.32 -6.27 7.98
CA GLN A 142 -8.05 -5.14 8.88
C GLN A 142 -8.28 -3.79 8.18
N PHE A 143 -7.82 -3.67 6.92
CA PHE A 143 -8.07 -2.48 6.12
C PHE A 143 -9.56 -2.23 5.88
N LEU A 144 -10.33 -3.25 5.48
CA LEU A 144 -11.77 -3.09 5.24
C LEU A 144 -12.51 -2.65 6.51
N ALA A 145 -12.14 -3.21 7.66
CA ALA A 145 -12.69 -2.79 8.94
C ALA A 145 -12.37 -1.32 9.24
N MET A 146 -11.10 -0.91 9.12
CA MET A 146 -10.66 0.46 9.35
C MET A 146 -11.30 1.45 8.38
N LEU A 147 -11.36 1.13 7.08
CA LEU A 147 -12.06 1.91 6.07
C LEU A 147 -13.53 2.10 6.46
N GLY A 148 -14.21 1.03 6.86
CA GLY A 148 -15.60 1.12 7.32
C GLY A 148 -15.80 2.10 8.47
N HIS A 149 -14.88 2.12 9.44
CA HIS A 149 -14.92 3.06 10.56
C HIS A 149 -14.60 4.50 10.13
N GLU A 150 -13.54 4.69 9.34
CA GLU A 150 -13.10 6.00 8.87
C GLU A 150 -14.07 6.65 7.88
N LEU A 151 -14.89 5.87 7.15
CA LEU A 151 -15.98 6.38 6.32
C LEU A 151 -17.26 6.65 7.13
N ARG A 152 -17.59 5.78 8.10
CA ARG A 152 -18.80 5.94 8.93
C ARG A 152 -18.75 7.22 9.76
N ASN A 153 -17.59 7.58 10.28
CA ASN A 153 -17.42 8.76 11.13
C ASN A 153 -17.77 10.10 10.43
N PRO A 154 -17.18 10.46 9.27
CA PRO A 154 -17.54 11.67 8.55
C PRO A 154 -19.00 11.64 8.07
N LEU A 155 -19.49 10.47 7.63
CA LEU A 155 -20.89 10.32 7.20
C LEU A 155 -21.88 10.57 8.35
N ALA A 156 -21.61 10.04 9.55
CA ALA A 156 -22.42 10.31 10.73
C ALA A 156 -22.43 11.79 11.10
N ALA A 157 -21.28 12.47 11.01
CA ALA A 157 -21.18 13.91 11.28
C ALA A 157 -21.90 14.76 10.22
N ILE A 158 -21.87 14.36 8.94
CA ILE A 158 -22.65 14.99 7.86
C ILE A 158 -24.14 14.81 8.12
N LEU A 159 -24.58 13.58 8.44
CA LEU A 159 -25.99 13.26 8.69
C LEU A 159 -26.54 14.06 9.87
N VAL A 160 -25.85 14.07 11.02
CA VAL A 160 -26.27 14.85 12.20
C VAL A 160 -26.30 16.34 11.90
N SER A 161 -25.30 16.86 11.18
CA SER A 161 -25.29 18.28 10.81
C SER A 161 -26.43 18.62 9.86
N SER A 162 -26.78 17.73 8.92
CA SER A 162 -27.92 17.90 8.01
C SER A 162 -29.25 17.88 8.75
N GLU A 163 -29.45 16.93 9.67
CA GLU A 163 -30.67 16.88 10.51
C GLU A 163 -30.83 18.15 11.37
N LEU A 164 -29.72 18.74 11.83
CA LEU A 164 -29.74 20.00 12.58
C LEU A 164 -30.09 21.20 11.69
N LEU A 165 -29.71 21.18 10.40
CA LEU A 165 -30.15 22.17 9.42
C LEU A 165 -31.67 22.07 9.17
N ASP A 166 -32.20 20.84 9.04
CA ASP A 166 -33.62 20.62 8.75
C ASP A 166 -34.55 20.98 9.93
N ARG A 167 -34.06 20.86 11.17
CA ARG A 167 -34.86 21.11 12.39
C ARG A 167 -34.94 22.59 12.81
N LYS A 168 -34.11 23.47 12.25
CA LYS A 168 -34.07 24.89 12.59
C LYS A 168 -34.49 25.71 11.36
N ALA A 169 -35.28 26.76 11.55
CA ALA A 169 -35.63 27.70 10.49
C ALA A 169 -34.92 29.04 10.76
N GLY A 170 -33.86 29.36 10.01
CA GLY A 170 -33.18 30.67 10.07
C GLY A 170 -31.69 30.66 9.74
N ASP A 171 -31.13 31.80 9.35
CA ASP A 171 -29.81 31.98 8.70
C ASP A 171 -28.55 31.70 9.56
N GLY A 172 -28.70 31.01 10.70
CA GLY A 172 -27.66 30.80 11.72
C GLY A 172 -26.81 29.53 11.56
N PHE A 173 -26.53 29.07 10.34
CA PHE A 173 -26.00 27.72 10.06
C PHE A 173 -24.53 27.65 9.63
N ALA A 174 -23.75 28.70 9.89
CA ALA A 174 -22.35 28.73 9.46
C ALA A 174 -21.51 27.59 10.06
N SER A 175 -21.83 27.15 11.29
CA SER A 175 -21.12 26.08 11.98
C SER A 175 -21.41 24.70 11.37
N GLU A 176 -22.69 24.36 11.19
CA GLU A 176 -23.16 23.08 10.64
C GLU A 176 -22.74 22.92 9.17
N ARG A 177 -22.90 23.97 8.36
CA ARG A 177 -22.38 24.00 6.98
C ARG A 177 -20.85 23.84 6.95
N GLY A 178 -20.15 24.45 7.92
CA GLY A 178 -18.71 24.30 8.10
C GLY A 178 -18.30 22.86 8.44
N VAL A 179 -19.06 22.16 9.30
CA VAL A 179 -18.83 20.75 9.63
C VAL A 179 -19.03 19.88 8.39
N ILE A 180 -20.16 20.01 7.69
CA ILE A 180 -20.44 19.25 6.46
C ILE A 180 -19.32 19.47 5.44
N LYS A 181 -18.93 20.72 5.17
CA LYS A 181 -17.87 21.04 4.20
C LYS A 181 -16.51 20.43 4.58
N ARG A 182 -16.15 20.40 5.86
CA ARG A 182 -14.92 19.74 6.33
C ARG A 182 -15.01 18.22 6.17
N GLN A 183 -16.12 17.61 6.55
CA GLN A 183 -16.27 16.15 6.49
C GLN A 183 -16.34 15.64 5.05
N VAL A 184 -16.99 16.37 4.12
CA VAL A 184 -16.99 16.04 2.70
C VAL A 184 -15.58 16.09 2.12
N ARG A 185 -14.81 17.16 2.40
CA ARG A 185 -13.40 17.23 1.96
C ARG A 185 -12.56 16.08 2.51
N ASN A 186 -12.76 15.71 3.77
CA ASN A 186 -12.07 14.56 4.37
C ASN A 186 -12.44 13.27 3.64
N LEU A 187 -13.72 13.05 3.34
CA LEU A 187 -14.21 11.87 2.63
C LEU A 187 -13.63 11.79 1.22
N THR A 188 -13.62 12.89 0.47
CA THR A 188 -12.99 12.96 -0.86
C THR A 188 -11.52 12.57 -0.80
N ARG A 189 -10.75 13.17 0.12
CA ARG A 189 -9.32 12.83 0.30
C ARG A 189 -9.12 11.35 0.63
N LEU A 190 -9.95 10.78 1.50
CA LEU A 190 -9.86 9.36 1.86
C LEU A 190 -10.15 8.42 0.67
N VAL A 191 -11.12 8.77 -0.15
CA VAL A 191 -11.45 8.01 -1.37
C VAL A 191 -10.32 8.13 -2.39
N ASP A 192 -9.77 9.33 -2.60
CA ASP A 192 -8.65 9.57 -3.51
C ASP A 192 -7.40 8.79 -3.06
N ASP A 193 -7.06 8.84 -1.78
CA ASP A 193 -5.95 8.08 -1.18
C ASP A 193 -6.12 6.57 -1.41
N LEU A 194 -7.36 6.05 -1.29
CA LEU A 194 -7.66 4.64 -1.54
C LEU A 194 -7.52 4.26 -3.02
N LEU A 195 -8.05 5.09 -3.92
CA LEU A 195 -7.94 4.87 -5.35
C LEU A 195 -6.47 4.92 -5.79
N ASP A 196 -5.69 5.83 -5.23
CA ASP A 196 -4.26 5.92 -5.48
C ASP A 196 -3.54 4.66 -4.99
N VAL A 197 -3.74 4.20 -3.76
CA VAL A 197 -3.15 2.94 -3.29
C VAL A 197 -3.47 1.76 -4.19
N SER A 198 -4.73 1.63 -4.63
CA SER A 198 -5.16 0.57 -5.54
C SER A 198 -4.42 0.65 -6.89
N ARG A 199 -4.27 1.86 -7.45
CA ARG A 199 -3.55 2.10 -8.71
C ARG A 199 -2.05 1.86 -8.55
N VAL A 200 -1.45 2.32 -7.45
CA VAL A 200 -0.03 2.11 -7.14
C VAL A 200 0.28 0.61 -7.01
N THR A 201 -0.53 -0.12 -6.25
CA THR A 201 -0.31 -1.55 -5.97
C THR A 201 -0.40 -2.38 -7.25
N ARG A 202 -1.22 -1.95 -8.21
CA ARG A 202 -1.35 -2.57 -9.54
C ARG A 202 -0.35 -2.05 -10.58
N GLY A 203 0.55 -1.13 -10.21
CA GLY A 203 1.53 -0.52 -11.12
C GLY A 203 0.92 0.33 -12.24
N LYS A 204 -0.31 0.83 -12.06
CA LYS A 204 -1.09 1.52 -13.11
C LYS A 204 -1.03 3.05 -13.05
N ILE A 205 -0.18 3.62 -12.20
CA ILE A 205 -0.03 5.08 -12.16
C ILE A 205 0.88 5.52 -13.31
N ALA A 206 0.31 6.24 -14.27
CA ALA A 206 1.08 6.98 -15.24
C ALA A 206 1.56 8.29 -14.59
N ILE A 207 2.87 8.49 -14.51
CA ILE A 207 3.48 9.76 -14.09
C ILE A 207 3.71 10.62 -15.32
N ARG A 208 3.21 11.86 -15.29
CA ARG A 208 3.51 12.86 -16.31
C ARG A 208 4.66 13.73 -15.81
N LYS A 209 5.90 13.38 -16.19
CA LYS A 209 7.08 14.12 -15.79
C LYS A 209 7.21 15.42 -16.58
N GLU A 210 7.17 16.54 -15.88
CA GLU A 210 7.46 17.87 -16.39
C GLU A 210 8.48 18.59 -15.49
N PRO A 211 9.11 19.69 -15.93
CA PRO A 211 9.97 20.49 -15.08
C PRO A 211 9.14 21.15 -13.96
N VAL A 212 9.43 20.82 -12.71
CA VAL A 212 8.74 21.36 -11.53
C VAL A 212 9.75 22.02 -10.63
N ASP A 213 9.47 23.27 -10.23
CA ASP A 213 10.20 23.92 -9.14
C ASP A 213 9.63 23.45 -7.79
N LEU A 214 10.41 22.64 -7.09
CA LEU A 214 10.04 22.13 -5.77
C LEU A 214 9.95 23.25 -4.73
N HIS A 215 10.67 24.37 -4.90
CA HIS A 215 10.61 25.49 -3.98
C HIS A 215 9.20 26.12 -3.98
N ASP A 216 8.71 26.48 -5.16
CA ASP A 216 7.39 27.09 -5.35
C ASP A 216 6.26 26.15 -4.90
N LEU A 217 6.40 24.86 -5.22
CA LEU A 217 5.42 23.85 -4.79
C LEU A 217 5.39 23.72 -3.27
N LEU A 218 6.55 23.64 -2.63
CA LEU A 218 6.68 23.54 -1.18
C LEU A 218 6.12 24.76 -0.45
N GLN A 219 6.38 25.96 -0.96
CA GLN A 219 5.84 27.21 -0.40
C GLN A 219 4.31 27.22 -0.47
N ARG A 220 3.74 26.86 -1.63
CA ARG A 220 2.29 26.82 -1.83
C ARG A 220 1.60 25.84 -0.87
N VAL A 221 2.08 24.60 -0.81
CA VAL A 221 1.48 23.60 0.09
C VAL A 221 1.68 23.99 1.55
N SER A 222 2.85 24.49 1.93
CA SER A 222 3.09 24.92 3.32
C SER A 222 2.17 26.06 3.75
N LEU A 223 1.84 26.98 2.83
CA LEU A 223 0.89 28.06 3.08
C LEU A 223 -0.52 27.52 3.37
N GLU A 224 -0.97 26.52 2.64
CA GLU A 224 -2.27 25.87 2.87
C GLU A 224 -2.34 25.20 4.26
N PHE A 225 -1.23 24.64 4.74
CA PHE A 225 -1.13 24.02 6.06
C PHE A 225 -0.90 25.01 7.21
N SER A 226 -0.59 26.28 6.93
CA SER A 226 -0.32 27.28 7.96
C SER A 226 -1.50 27.51 8.90
N GLU A 227 -2.73 27.55 8.37
CA GLU A 227 -3.95 27.70 9.17
C GLU A 227 -4.22 26.45 10.02
N ALA A 228 -4.05 25.26 9.42
CA ALA A 228 -4.24 24.00 10.12
C ALA A 228 -3.25 23.83 11.29
N ALA A 229 -1.97 24.17 11.06
CA ALA A 229 -0.93 24.16 12.09
C ALA A 229 -1.26 25.15 13.23
N ARG A 230 -1.66 26.37 12.89
CA ARG A 230 -2.08 27.39 13.87
C ARG A 230 -3.26 26.94 14.71
N LEU A 231 -4.29 26.34 14.10
CA LEU A 231 -5.46 25.80 14.81
C LEU A 231 -5.09 24.61 15.72
N HIS A 232 -4.06 23.83 15.36
CA HIS A 232 -3.50 22.77 16.19
C HIS A 232 -2.53 23.30 17.27
N GLY A 233 -2.22 24.60 17.27
CA GLY A 233 -1.26 25.22 18.19
C GLY A 233 0.19 24.85 17.90
N VAL A 234 0.54 24.57 16.64
CA VAL A 234 1.89 24.16 16.22
C VAL A 234 2.50 25.24 15.33
N ASP A 235 3.77 25.57 15.57
CA ASP A 235 4.49 26.51 14.71
C ASP A 235 5.06 25.81 13.47
N LEU A 236 4.70 26.29 12.28
CA LEU A 236 5.23 25.81 11.00
C LEU A 236 6.29 26.79 10.47
N TYR A 237 7.54 26.34 10.34
CA TYR A 237 8.65 27.11 9.79
C TYR A 237 9.11 26.50 8.46
N VAL A 238 9.07 27.29 7.40
CA VAL A 238 9.65 26.93 6.09
C VAL A 238 11.00 27.63 5.96
N LEU A 239 12.07 26.86 5.80
CA LEU A 239 13.41 27.39 5.64
C LEU A 239 13.56 28.04 4.25
N PRO A 240 14.29 29.17 4.14
CA PRO A 240 14.63 29.74 2.84
C PRO A 240 15.42 28.74 2.02
N ALA A 241 15.02 28.54 0.76
CA ALA A 241 15.68 27.64 -0.17
C ALA A 241 15.79 28.33 -1.54
N ALA A 242 16.81 27.95 -2.32
CA ALA A 242 16.89 28.34 -3.72
C ALA A 242 15.88 27.53 -4.56
N PRO A 243 15.50 27.99 -5.76
CA PRO A 243 14.75 27.19 -6.72
C PRO A 243 15.41 25.83 -6.99
N VAL A 244 14.64 24.75 -6.93
CA VAL A 244 15.14 23.38 -7.16
C VAL A 244 14.27 22.71 -8.22
N ILE A 245 14.81 22.61 -9.44
CA ILE A 245 14.08 22.06 -10.58
C ILE A 245 14.31 20.55 -10.69
N ILE A 246 13.22 19.80 -10.67
CA ILE A 246 13.22 18.35 -10.91
C ILE A 246 12.33 18.00 -12.10
N SER A 247 12.46 16.78 -12.61
CA SER A 247 11.52 16.21 -13.58
C SER A 247 10.51 15.31 -12.87
N GLY A 248 9.29 15.81 -12.68
CA GLY A 248 8.26 15.10 -11.92
C GLY A 248 6.84 15.54 -12.25
N ASP A 249 5.87 14.87 -11.65
CA ASP A 249 4.45 15.15 -11.80
C ASP A 249 4.01 16.06 -10.65
N PRO A 250 3.59 17.31 -10.93
CA PRO A 250 3.33 18.31 -9.89
C PRO A 250 2.24 17.87 -8.92
N LEU A 251 1.15 17.24 -9.40
CA LEU A 251 0.07 16.78 -8.51
C LEU A 251 0.58 15.70 -7.55
N ARG A 252 1.41 14.79 -8.04
CA ARG A 252 1.94 13.69 -7.22
C ARG A 252 3.01 14.17 -6.24
N LEU A 253 3.81 15.16 -6.62
CA LEU A 253 4.75 15.81 -5.73
C LEU A 253 4.03 16.62 -4.63
N GLU A 254 2.95 17.33 -4.99
CA GLU A 254 2.09 18.03 -4.05
C GLU A 254 1.54 17.08 -3.00
N GLN A 255 1.05 15.92 -3.45
CA GLN A 255 0.53 14.85 -2.60
C GLN A 255 1.57 14.29 -1.64
N ILE A 256 2.84 14.16 -2.06
CA ILE A 256 3.94 13.76 -1.17
C ILE A 256 4.10 14.79 -0.03
N ILE A 257 4.19 16.07 -0.38
CA ILE A 257 4.41 17.16 0.57
C ILE A 257 3.22 17.27 1.53
N ALA A 258 1.99 17.25 1.01
CA ALA A 258 0.77 17.35 1.80
C ALA A 258 0.64 16.19 2.82
N ASN A 259 0.99 14.97 2.42
CA ASN A 259 0.97 13.81 3.33
C ASN A 259 1.99 13.95 4.48
N LEU A 260 3.21 14.43 4.18
CA LEU A 260 4.23 14.66 5.19
C LEU A 260 3.82 15.78 6.17
N LEU A 261 3.31 16.90 5.65
CA LEU A 261 2.85 18.02 6.47
C LEU A 261 1.63 17.66 7.31
N SER A 262 0.66 16.94 6.74
CA SER A 262 -0.51 16.47 7.49
C SER A 262 -0.11 15.56 8.64
N ASN A 263 0.87 14.67 8.44
CA ASN A 263 1.40 13.84 9.51
C ASN A 263 2.11 14.69 10.57
N ALA A 264 2.97 15.62 10.15
CA ALA A 264 3.68 16.50 11.08
C ALA A 264 2.70 17.31 11.96
N VAL A 265 1.66 17.92 11.38
CA VAL A 265 0.64 18.67 12.14
C VAL A 265 -0.12 17.78 13.12
N LYS A 266 -0.53 16.59 12.69
CA LYS A 266 -1.33 15.66 13.49
C LYS A 266 -0.55 15.05 14.67
N TYR A 267 0.73 14.75 14.47
CA TYR A 267 1.54 14.03 15.46
C TYR A 267 2.39 14.96 16.33
N THR A 268 2.42 16.26 16.04
CA THR A 268 3.01 17.28 16.89
C THR A 268 2.02 17.74 17.95
N ASN A 269 2.45 17.71 19.22
CA ASN A 269 1.62 18.22 20.31
C ASN A 269 1.54 19.77 20.25
N PRO A 270 0.45 20.39 20.74
CA PRO A 270 0.36 21.85 20.85
C PRO A 270 1.57 22.46 21.57
N GLY A 271 2.06 23.60 21.08
CA GLY A 271 3.31 24.24 21.50
C GLY A 271 4.57 23.65 20.84
N GLY A 272 4.42 22.62 20.00
CA GLY A 272 5.51 22.05 19.23
C GLY A 272 5.84 22.83 17.95
N ARG A 273 6.83 22.31 17.22
CA ARG A 273 7.39 22.93 16.02
C ARG A 273 7.50 21.94 14.87
N ILE A 274 7.18 22.41 13.67
CA ILE A 274 7.44 21.74 12.40
C ILE A 274 8.41 22.61 11.59
N THR A 275 9.47 22.00 11.08
CA THR A 275 10.48 22.66 10.24
C THR A 275 10.55 21.94 8.90
N VAL A 276 10.39 22.70 7.83
CA VAL A 276 10.36 22.23 6.46
C VAL A 276 11.56 22.83 5.72
N GLY A 277 12.42 22.00 5.16
CA GLY A 277 13.61 22.42 4.45
C GLY A 277 13.70 21.78 3.07
N LEU A 278 14.28 22.51 2.13
CA LEU A 278 14.59 22.03 0.79
C LEU A 278 16.00 22.47 0.42
N GLU A 279 16.82 21.54 -0.02
CA GLU A 279 18.19 21.79 -0.43
C GLU A 279 18.57 20.92 -1.62
N ALA A 280 19.55 21.37 -2.40
CA ALA A 280 20.17 20.56 -3.45
C ALA A 280 21.48 19.97 -2.89
N GLU A 281 21.53 18.65 -2.73
CA GLU A 281 22.71 17.91 -2.29
C GLU A 281 23.23 17.07 -3.46
N GLY A 282 24.32 17.51 -4.11
CA GLY A 282 24.87 16.80 -5.27
C GLY A 282 23.94 16.82 -6.47
N ASP A 283 23.49 15.66 -6.93
CA ASP A 283 22.53 15.47 -8.03
C ASP A 283 21.09 15.20 -7.55
N GLU A 284 20.82 15.41 -6.25
CA GLU A 284 19.51 15.19 -5.65
C GLU A 284 18.93 16.46 -5.00
N ALA A 285 17.62 16.64 -5.15
CA ALA A 285 16.80 17.52 -4.32
C ALA A 285 16.43 16.78 -3.03
N VAL A 286 16.70 17.40 -1.88
CA VAL A 286 16.45 16.84 -0.55
C VAL A 286 15.42 17.68 0.17
N LEU A 287 14.21 17.13 0.31
CA LEU A 287 13.11 17.68 1.10
C LEU A 287 13.12 17.06 2.49
N ARG A 288 13.17 17.89 3.54
CA ARG A 288 13.15 17.48 4.94
C ARG A 288 11.92 18.05 5.63
N VAL A 289 11.14 17.19 6.28
CA VAL A 289 10.05 17.59 7.18
C VAL A 289 10.36 17.05 8.56
N LYS A 290 10.71 17.95 9.48
CA LYS A 290 11.07 17.62 10.86
C LYS A 290 10.02 18.17 11.82
N ASP A 291 9.58 17.36 12.75
CA ASP A 291 8.63 17.72 13.79
C ASP A 291 9.20 17.47 15.20
N THR A 292 8.62 18.14 16.21
CA THR A 292 8.93 17.91 17.63
C THR A 292 7.82 17.13 18.33
N GLY A 293 7.16 16.23 17.59
CA GLY A 293 6.00 15.50 18.05
C GLY A 293 6.31 14.28 18.90
N VAL A 294 5.37 13.34 18.90
CA VAL A 294 5.41 12.11 19.71
C VAL A 294 6.58 11.18 19.36
N GLY A 295 7.24 11.39 18.22
CA GLY A 295 8.32 10.54 17.73
C GLY A 295 7.86 9.11 17.38
N ILE A 296 8.82 8.30 16.94
CA ILE A 296 8.61 6.94 16.44
C ILE A 296 9.49 5.98 17.24
N SER A 297 8.93 4.86 17.71
CA SER A 297 9.70 3.82 18.41
C SER A 297 10.62 3.05 17.45
N ALA A 298 11.71 2.49 17.98
CA ALA A 298 12.69 1.74 17.18
C ALA A 298 12.08 0.51 16.47
N GLU A 299 11.06 -0.12 17.08
CA GLU A 299 10.35 -1.25 16.48
C GLU A 299 9.45 -0.85 15.32
N MET A 300 8.91 0.38 15.35
CA MET A 300 8.01 0.89 14.32
C MET A 300 8.75 1.53 13.16
N LEU A 301 9.94 2.09 13.39
CA LEU A 301 10.72 2.84 12.40
C LEU A 301 10.95 2.08 11.08
N PRO A 302 11.31 0.78 11.06
CA PRO A 302 11.50 0.02 9.82
C PRO A 302 10.20 -0.20 9.04
N ARG A 303 9.05 -0.04 9.71
CA ARG A 303 7.73 -0.42 9.21
C ARG A 303 6.80 0.77 8.99
N VAL A 304 7.25 2.01 9.22
CA VAL A 304 6.36 3.19 9.10
C VAL A 304 5.79 3.44 7.70
N PHE A 305 6.41 2.85 6.68
CA PHE A 305 5.93 2.89 5.30
C PHE A 305 5.08 1.66 4.95
N ASP A 306 4.98 0.67 5.85
CA ASP A 306 4.12 -0.48 5.67
C ASP A 306 2.67 -0.03 5.61
N LEU A 307 1.95 -0.66 4.70
CA LEU A 307 0.60 -0.32 4.36
C LEU A 307 -0.32 -0.67 5.56
N PHE A 308 -1.16 0.28 5.98
CA PHE A 308 -2.10 0.16 7.11
C PHE A 308 -1.49 0.14 8.51
N LEU A 309 -0.20 0.42 8.65
CA LEU A 309 0.42 0.41 9.97
C LEU A 309 0.09 1.71 10.75
N GLN A 310 -0.42 1.55 11.97
CA GLN A 310 -0.60 2.63 12.95
C GLN A 310 0.13 2.27 14.25
N ALA A 311 0.68 3.27 14.93
CA ALA A 311 1.31 3.07 16.23
C ALA A 311 0.26 2.63 17.28
N PRO A 312 0.49 1.51 18.00
CA PRO A 312 -0.37 1.10 19.10
C PRO A 312 -0.44 2.20 20.18
N GLY A 313 -1.65 2.56 20.60
CA GLY A 313 -1.86 3.61 21.63
C GLY A 313 -2.23 5.00 21.09
N ALA A 314 -2.28 5.20 19.77
CA ALA A 314 -2.85 6.42 19.17
C ALA A 314 -4.40 6.48 19.20
N ILE A 315 -5.04 5.44 19.74
CA ILE A 315 -6.50 5.21 19.75
C ILE A 315 -7.25 6.28 20.57
N ASP A 316 -6.62 6.87 21.59
CA ASP A 316 -7.26 7.89 22.46
C ASP A 316 -7.38 9.28 21.84
N ARG A 317 -6.83 9.51 20.63
CA ARG A 317 -7.07 10.74 19.88
C ARG A 317 -7.83 10.39 18.62
N ALA A 318 -9.10 10.81 18.56
CA ALA A 318 -10.09 10.58 17.51
C ALA A 318 -9.75 11.10 16.08
N GLN A 319 -8.47 11.11 15.69
CA GLN A 319 -7.96 11.62 14.41
C GLN A 319 -7.03 10.61 13.70
N GLY A 320 -7.06 9.33 14.07
CA GLY A 320 -6.20 8.25 13.56
C GLY A 320 -6.43 7.86 12.09
N GLY A 321 -6.05 8.69 11.12
CA GLY A 321 -6.15 8.37 9.68
C GLY A 321 -5.48 7.05 9.23
N MET A 322 -5.96 6.48 8.11
CA MET A 322 -5.83 5.09 7.62
C MET A 322 -4.43 4.44 7.49
N GLY A 323 -3.32 5.08 7.88
CA GLY A 323 -1.98 4.48 7.74
C GLY A 323 -1.56 4.26 6.28
N ILE A 324 -2.15 5.03 5.36
CA ILE A 324 -1.90 4.95 3.90
C ILE A 324 -0.91 6.04 3.45
N GLY A 325 -0.93 7.21 4.09
CA GLY A 325 -0.23 8.40 3.59
C GLY A 325 1.28 8.21 3.43
N LEU A 326 1.96 7.57 4.37
CA LEU A 326 3.41 7.33 4.28
C LEU A 326 3.75 6.28 3.22
N THR A 327 2.94 5.23 3.07
CA THR A 327 3.13 4.26 1.98
C THR A 327 2.98 4.92 0.61
N LEU A 328 2.02 5.84 0.48
CA LEU A 328 1.85 6.62 -0.74
C LEU A 328 3.06 7.53 -1.01
N VAL A 329 3.57 8.22 0.02
CA VAL A 329 4.82 8.98 -0.07
C VAL A 329 5.96 8.11 -0.60
N GLN A 330 6.17 6.93 -0.03
CA GLN A 330 7.24 6.02 -0.45
C GLN A 330 7.10 5.61 -1.92
N ARG A 331 5.90 5.21 -2.34
CA ARG A 331 5.69 4.71 -3.69
C ARG A 331 5.67 5.81 -4.75
N LEU A 332 5.06 6.97 -4.48
CA LEU A 332 5.12 8.11 -5.38
C LEU A 332 6.55 8.62 -5.53
N THR A 333 7.33 8.66 -4.44
CA THR A 333 8.76 9.00 -4.48
C THR A 333 9.54 8.01 -5.35
N ALA A 334 9.30 6.71 -5.19
CA ALA A 334 9.94 5.67 -6.00
C ALA A 334 9.60 5.79 -7.50
N LEU A 335 8.34 6.11 -7.84
CA LEU A 335 7.93 6.33 -9.24
C LEU A 335 8.60 7.59 -9.85
N HIS A 336 8.99 8.56 -9.02
CA HIS A 336 9.84 9.69 -9.41
C HIS A 336 11.35 9.36 -9.43
N SER A 337 11.71 8.09 -9.26
CA SER A 337 13.12 7.64 -9.19
C SER A 337 13.87 8.19 -7.96
N GLY A 338 13.13 8.53 -6.90
CA GLY A 338 13.68 9.00 -5.64
C GLY A 338 13.67 7.94 -4.53
N LYS A 339 14.04 8.38 -3.32
CA LYS A 339 13.99 7.58 -2.08
C LYS A 339 13.41 8.40 -0.93
N VAL A 340 12.78 7.73 0.03
CA VAL A 340 12.33 8.35 1.28
C VAL A 340 12.88 7.59 2.48
N GLU A 341 13.27 8.33 3.51
CA GLU A 341 13.74 7.82 4.80
C GLU A 341 12.96 8.46 5.94
N ALA A 342 12.75 7.72 7.03
CA ALA A 342 12.23 8.23 8.28
C ALA A 342 13.29 8.09 9.38
N ARG A 343 13.44 9.11 10.20
CA ARG A 343 14.41 9.20 11.30
C ARG A 343 13.68 9.65 12.57
N SER A 344 14.02 9.04 13.70
CA SER A 344 13.46 9.37 15.01
C SER A 344 14.43 8.89 16.09
N GLU A 345 14.68 9.72 17.10
CA GLU A 345 15.50 9.35 18.26
C GLU A 345 14.69 8.59 19.33
N GLY A 346 13.41 8.30 19.06
CA GLY A 346 12.51 7.59 19.96
C GLY A 346 11.28 8.41 20.34
N LEU A 347 10.47 7.85 21.24
CA LEU A 347 9.25 8.50 21.69
C LEU A 347 9.54 9.82 22.43
N GLY A 348 8.77 10.85 22.10
CA GLY A 348 8.87 12.21 22.65
C GLY A 348 10.01 13.06 22.07
N LYS A 349 10.74 12.58 21.06
CA LYS A 349 11.86 13.29 20.42
C LYS A 349 11.53 13.84 19.03
N GLY A 350 10.29 13.66 18.57
CA GLY A 350 9.85 14.02 17.23
C GLY A 350 10.37 13.08 16.15
N SER A 351 10.06 13.41 14.90
CA SER A 351 10.47 12.66 13.72
C SER A 351 11.01 13.58 12.62
N GLU A 352 11.82 13.01 11.73
CA GLU A 352 12.27 13.64 10.50
C GLU A 352 12.02 12.70 9.33
N PHE A 353 11.32 13.19 8.31
CA PHE A 353 11.13 12.50 7.05
C PHE A 353 11.97 13.19 5.97
N VAL A 354 12.74 12.42 5.23
CA VAL A 354 13.68 12.91 4.21
C VAL A 354 13.33 12.29 2.87
N VAL A 355 12.91 13.10 1.91
CA VAL A 355 12.61 12.70 0.53
C VAL A 355 13.74 13.19 -0.38
N ARG A 356 14.34 12.28 -1.14
CA ARG A 356 15.42 12.51 -2.10
C ARG A 356 14.89 12.27 -3.51
N LEU A 357 15.00 13.26 -4.39
CA LEU A 357 14.53 13.20 -5.77
C LEU A 357 15.66 13.61 -6.73
N PRO A 358 15.85 12.95 -7.87
CA PRO A 358 16.91 13.32 -8.81
C PRO A 358 16.65 14.72 -9.40
N LEU A 359 17.68 15.55 -9.42
CA LEU A 359 17.65 16.85 -10.08
C LEU A 359 17.50 16.66 -11.58
N SER A 360 16.79 17.59 -12.22
CA SER A 360 16.76 17.64 -13.68
C SER A 360 18.14 18.06 -14.18
N SER A 361 18.78 17.24 -15.00
CA SER A 361 20.08 17.55 -15.63
C SER A 361 20.01 18.67 -16.68
N ARG A 362 18.84 19.29 -16.86
CA ARG A 362 18.62 20.35 -17.84
C ARG A 362 18.72 21.71 -17.16
N GLU A 363 19.69 22.49 -17.61
CA GLU A 363 19.89 23.90 -17.26
C GLU A 363 18.57 24.64 -17.09
N ALA A 364 18.53 25.47 -16.04
CA ALA A 364 17.47 26.39 -15.71
C ALA A 364 17.13 27.32 -16.89
N GLY A 365 16.32 26.82 -17.82
CA GLY A 365 15.60 27.64 -18.77
C GLY A 365 14.47 28.32 -18.02
N ARG A 366 14.65 29.61 -17.73
CA ARG A 366 13.59 30.53 -17.27
C ARG A 366 12.27 30.20 -17.97
N ALA A 367 11.30 29.67 -17.23
CA ALA A 367 9.91 29.78 -17.60
C ALA A 367 9.48 31.21 -17.31
N THR A 368 9.42 32.01 -18.38
CA THR A 368 8.85 33.35 -18.38
C THR A 368 7.37 33.29 -17.99
N ASP A 369 6.99 34.22 -17.10
CA ASP A 369 5.66 34.76 -16.83
C ASP A 369 4.50 34.24 -17.70
N ALA A 370 3.47 33.72 -17.04
CA ALA A 370 2.07 34.05 -17.32
C ALA A 370 1.12 33.56 -16.21
N THR A 371 1.23 34.10 -14.99
CA THR A 371 0.05 34.21 -14.10
C THR A 371 -0.46 35.63 -14.19
N ALA A 372 -1.12 35.94 -15.30
CA ALA A 372 -2.01 37.09 -15.32
C ALA A 372 -3.14 36.81 -14.31
N PRO A 373 -3.45 37.75 -13.39
CA PRO A 373 -4.66 37.65 -12.60
C PRO A 373 -5.84 37.60 -13.59
N LEU A 374 -6.71 36.60 -13.47
CA LEU A 374 -7.99 36.59 -14.19
C LEU A 374 -8.77 37.82 -13.74
N ALA A 375 -8.67 38.89 -14.55
CA ALA A 375 -9.62 39.99 -14.48
C ALA A 375 -11.01 39.38 -14.68
N SER A 376 -11.98 39.83 -13.87
CA SER A 376 -13.40 39.51 -13.96
C SER A 376 -13.86 39.47 -15.42
N ALA A 377 -13.97 38.25 -15.97
CA ALA A 377 -14.39 38.04 -17.33
C ALA A 377 -15.91 38.20 -17.41
N PRO A 378 -16.46 38.72 -18.51
CA PRO A 378 -17.90 38.80 -18.70
C PRO A 378 -18.54 37.40 -18.60
N GLY A 379 -19.78 37.35 -18.10
CA GLY A 379 -20.56 36.11 -18.01
C GLY A 379 -20.66 35.41 -19.36
N LEU A 380 -20.25 34.13 -19.41
CA LEU A 380 -20.33 33.29 -20.61
C LEU A 380 -21.64 32.49 -20.60
N ARG A 381 -22.13 32.15 -21.79
CA ARG A 381 -23.23 31.19 -21.97
C ARG A 381 -22.66 29.79 -22.05
N LEU A 382 -22.92 28.99 -21.03
CA LEU A 382 -22.41 27.63 -20.88
C LEU A 382 -23.53 26.62 -21.09
N LEU A 383 -23.20 25.48 -21.71
CA LEU A 383 -24.07 24.31 -21.74
C LEU A 383 -23.41 23.16 -20.96
N LEU A 384 -24.02 22.78 -19.84
CA LEU A 384 -23.60 21.69 -18.97
C LEU A 384 -24.35 20.40 -19.31
N VAL A 385 -23.60 19.33 -19.59
CA VAL A 385 -24.10 17.98 -19.88
C VAL A 385 -23.65 17.05 -18.75
N GLU A 386 -24.60 16.63 -17.92
CA GLU A 386 -24.36 15.83 -16.72
C GLU A 386 -25.63 15.02 -16.46
N ASP A 387 -25.55 13.68 -16.40
CA ASP A 387 -26.72 12.82 -16.28
C ASP A 387 -27.27 12.81 -14.84
N ASN A 388 -26.39 12.96 -13.84
CA ASN A 388 -26.77 13.01 -12.45
C ASN A 388 -27.51 14.34 -12.13
N PRO A 389 -28.79 14.29 -11.72
CA PRO A 389 -29.58 15.50 -11.46
C PRO A 389 -29.00 16.39 -10.36
N ASP A 390 -28.45 15.81 -9.30
CA ASP A 390 -27.91 16.54 -8.16
C ASP A 390 -26.58 17.24 -8.54
N ALA A 391 -25.69 16.52 -9.23
CA ALA A 391 -24.43 17.08 -9.72
C ALA A 391 -24.69 18.21 -10.73
N ARG A 392 -25.65 18.00 -11.63
CA ARG A 392 -26.07 18.99 -12.63
C ARG A 392 -26.60 20.26 -11.98
N GLU A 393 -27.39 20.14 -10.92
CA GLU A 393 -27.95 21.29 -10.19
C GLU A 393 -26.87 22.05 -9.42
N ILE A 394 -25.99 21.34 -8.70
CA ILE A 394 -24.90 21.95 -7.94
C ILE A 394 -23.90 22.68 -8.86
N LEU A 395 -23.47 22.04 -9.95
CA LEU A 395 -22.55 22.65 -10.91
C LEU A 395 -23.18 23.86 -11.61
N LYS A 396 -24.47 23.79 -11.93
CA LYS A 396 -25.22 24.93 -12.47
C LYS A 396 -25.20 26.10 -11.51
N LEU A 397 -25.53 25.88 -10.23
CA LEU A 397 -25.54 26.92 -9.21
C LEU A 397 -24.16 27.56 -9.02
N ALA A 398 -23.10 26.74 -8.95
CA ALA A 398 -21.73 27.23 -8.80
C ALA A 398 -21.29 28.11 -10.00
N LEU A 399 -21.58 27.69 -11.22
CA LEU A 399 -21.26 28.45 -12.43
C LEU A 399 -22.09 29.74 -12.55
N GLN A 400 -23.35 29.73 -12.09
CA GLN A 400 -24.20 30.92 -12.03
C GLN A 400 -23.71 31.92 -10.97
N GLU A 401 -23.23 31.45 -9.83
CA GLU A 401 -22.61 32.28 -8.78
C GLU A 401 -21.33 32.97 -9.28
N MET A 402 -20.60 32.31 -10.18
CA MET A 402 -19.45 32.89 -10.91
C MET A 402 -19.86 33.89 -12.01
N GLY A 403 -21.16 34.15 -12.19
CA GLY A 403 -21.70 35.13 -13.13
C GLY A 403 -21.95 34.61 -14.54
N HIS A 404 -21.96 33.29 -14.76
CA HIS A 404 -22.24 32.68 -16.07
C HIS A 404 -23.72 32.36 -16.27
N GLU A 405 -24.18 32.39 -17.53
CA GLU A 405 -25.51 31.89 -17.90
C GLU A 405 -25.41 30.41 -18.25
N VAL A 406 -26.08 29.54 -17.49
CA VAL A 406 -25.88 28.08 -17.59
C VAL A 406 -27.15 27.37 -18.01
N ALA A 407 -27.12 26.82 -19.21
CA ALA A 407 -28.08 25.85 -19.70
C ALA A 407 -27.65 24.43 -19.30
N VAL A 408 -28.59 23.56 -18.96
CA VAL A 408 -28.30 22.19 -18.54
C VAL A 408 -29.04 21.14 -19.39
N CYS A 409 -28.45 19.96 -19.54
CA CYS A 409 -29.10 18.76 -20.09
C CYS A 409 -28.48 17.50 -19.49
N GLY A 410 -29.27 16.42 -19.41
CA GLY A 410 -28.81 15.13 -18.85
C GLY A 410 -28.50 14.05 -19.88
N ASP A 411 -28.58 14.38 -21.17
CA ASP A 411 -28.48 13.41 -22.27
C ASP A 411 -27.56 13.97 -23.37
N GLY A 412 -26.65 13.14 -23.87
CA GLY A 412 -25.67 13.52 -24.89
C GLY A 412 -26.28 13.86 -26.25
N SER A 413 -27.35 13.19 -26.64
CA SER A 413 -28.09 13.43 -27.89
C SER A 413 -28.75 14.82 -27.86
N VAL A 414 -29.43 15.11 -26.74
CA VAL A 414 -30.03 16.43 -26.50
C VAL A 414 -28.95 17.52 -26.46
N ALA A 415 -27.78 17.22 -25.88
CA ALA A 415 -26.67 18.17 -25.85
C ALA A 415 -26.19 18.59 -27.24
N ILE A 416 -26.12 17.65 -28.20
CA ILE A 416 -25.71 17.94 -29.59
C ILE A 416 -26.71 18.89 -30.25
N GLU A 417 -28.01 18.62 -30.12
CA GLU A 417 -29.07 19.47 -30.68
C GLU A 417 -29.03 20.89 -30.08
N ARG A 418 -28.89 20.97 -28.76
CA ARG A 418 -28.81 22.23 -28.03
C ARG A 418 -27.54 23.02 -28.37
N ALA A 419 -26.41 22.36 -28.55
CA ALA A 419 -25.18 23.02 -28.94
C ALA A 419 -25.35 23.76 -30.28
N VAL A 420 -25.96 23.11 -31.27
CA VAL A 420 -26.19 23.70 -32.60
C VAL A 420 -27.21 24.84 -32.55
N ARG A 421 -28.29 24.67 -31.78
CA ARG A 421 -29.39 25.64 -31.67
C ARG A 421 -29.02 26.87 -30.84
N ASP A 422 -28.50 26.63 -29.63
CA ASP A 422 -28.30 27.67 -28.61
C ASP A 422 -26.92 28.35 -28.76
N ARG A 423 -25.97 27.72 -29.48
CA ARG A 423 -24.59 28.18 -29.73
C ARG A 423 -23.94 28.79 -28.48
N PRO A 424 -23.72 27.97 -27.44
CA PRO A 424 -23.06 28.41 -26.22
C PRO A 424 -21.59 28.78 -26.50
N ASP A 425 -21.01 29.60 -25.62
CA ASP A 425 -19.62 30.03 -25.70
C ASP A 425 -18.66 28.89 -25.30
N ALA A 426 -19.10 28.01 -24.40
CA ALA A 426 -18.41 26.77 -24.07
C ALA A 426 -19.39 25.68 -23.60
N MET A 427 -18.97 24.41 -23.69
CA MET A 427 -19.70 23.27 -23.14
C MET A 427 -18.86 22.55 -22.08
N LEU A 428 -19.52 22.16 -21.00
CA LEU A 428 -18.98 21.24 -19.99
C LEU A 428 -19.69 19.90 -20.18
N VAL A 429 -18.93 18.83 -20.46
CA VAL A 429 -19.49 17.54 -20.87
C VAL A 429 -18.94 16.44 -19.98
N ASP A 430 -19.80 15.74 -19.23
CA ASP A 430 -19.40 14.50 -18.56
C ASP A 430 -19.05 13.43 -19.61
N LEU A 431 -17.94 12.74 -19.38
CA LEU A 431 -17.50 11.63 -20.24
C LEU A 431 -18.31 10.35 -19.96
N GLY A 432 -18.89 10.21 -18.76
CA GLY A 432 -19.58 9.01 -18.29
C GLY A 432 -21.08 8.91 -18.65
N LEU A 433 -21.55 9.61 -19.69
CA LEU A 433 -22.99 9.68 -20.00
C LEU A 433 -23.57 8.31 -20.41
N PRO A 434 -24.75 7.91 -19.89
CA PRO A 434 -25.41 6.67 -20.29
C PRO A 434 -25.93 6.77 -21.74
N GLY A 435 -25.61 5.76 -22.56
CA GLY A 435 -26.13 5.62 -23.92
C GLY A 435 -25.35 6.35 -25.04
N CYS A 436 -24.53 7.35 -24.72
CA CYS A 436 -23.64 8.02 -25.68
C CYS A 436 -22.38 8.50 -24.95
N ASP A 437 -21.20 8.13 -25.44
CA ASP A 437 -19.92 8.50 -24.83
C ASP A 437 -19.69 10.03 -24.97
N GLY A 438 -19.25 10.72 -23.92
CA GLY A 438 -18.97 12.17 -23.97
C GLY A 438 -17.96 12.54 -25.07
N PHE A 439 -17.09 11.61 -25.48
CA PHE A 439 -16.24 11.77 -26.67
C PHE A 439 -17.02 11.79 -27.99
N GLU A 440 -18.13 11.06 -28.10
CA GLU A 440 -19.02 11.09 -29.26
C GLU A 440 -19.76 12.42 -29.35
N VAL A 441 -20.26 12.93 -28.22
CA VAL A 441 -20.83 14.29 -28.12
C VAL A 441 -19.81 15.33 -28.60
N ALA A 442 -18.57 15.26 -28.11
CA ALA A 442 -17.51 16.17 -28.51
C ALA A 442 -17.19 16.08 -30.02
N ARG A 443 -17.15 14.87 -30.60
CA ARG A 443 -16.94 14.66 -32.04
C ARG A 443 -18.09 15.23 -32.87
N ALA A 444 -19.32 14.97 -32.49
CA ALA A 444 -20.51 15.44 -33.20
C ALA A 444 -20.65 16.98 -33.16
N VAL A 445 -20.39 17.58 -32.00
CA VAL A 445 -20.37 19.04 -31.81
C VAL A 445 -19.26 19.67 -32.64
N ARG A 446 -18.05 19.10 -32.66
CA ARG A 446 -16.95 19.58 -33.51
C ARG A 446 -17.26 19.46 -35.00
N GLY A 447 -17.94 18.39 -35.42
CA GLY A 447 -18.38 18.21 -36.80
C GLY A 447 -19.38 19.28 -37.25
N SER A 448 -20.23 19.76 -36.34
CA SER A 448 -21.30 20.72 -36.66
C SER A 448 -20.90 22.20 -36.45
N LEU A 449 -20.11 22.52 -35.42
CA LEU A 449 -19.78 23.89 -35.01
C LEU A 449 -18.29 24.25 -35.20
N GLY A 450 -17.45 23.29 -35.59
CA GLY A 450 -16.02 23.48 -35.79
C GLY A 450 -15.23 23.58 -34.47
N THR A 451 -13.97 24.01 -34.56
CA THR A 451 -13.02 24.06 -33.42
C THR A 451 -13.14 25.33 -32.57
N LYS A 452 -14.05 26.24 -32.91
CA LYS A 452 -14.22 27.52 -32.22
C LYS A 452 -14.90 27.39 -30.86
N ILE A 453 -15.77 26.38 -30.69
CA ILE A 453 -16.43 26.11 -29.40
C ILE A 453 -15.46 25.41 -28.46
N ARG A 454 -15.35 25.90 -27.21
CA ARG A 454 -14.53 25.25 -26.19
C ARG A 454 -15.33 24.12 -25.54
N LEU A 455 -14.75 22.93 -25.54
CA LEU A 455 -15.29 21.75 -24.87
C LEU A 455 -14.41 21.44 -23.67
N VAL A 456 -15.02 21.39 -22.49
CA VAL A 456 -14.37 21.06 -21.23
C VAL A 456 -14.94 19.72 -20.77
N ALA A 457 -14.10 18.71 -20.64
CA ALA A 457 -14.51 17.43 -20.08
C ALA A 457 -14.67 17.57 -18.56
N VAL A 458 -15.80 17.13 -18.04
CA VAL A 458 -16.04 16.95 -16.61
C VAL A 458 -15.87 15.46 -16.33
N THR A 459 -15.02 15.11 -15.37
CA THR A 459 -14.79 13.69 -15.06
C THR A 459 -14.82 13.49 -13.55
N GLY A 460 -15.72 12.64 -13.06
CA GLY A 460 -15.62 12.07 -11.70
C GLY A 460 -14.60 10.93 -11.61
N TYR A 461 -14.15 10.41 -12.75
CA TYR A 461 -13.11 9.40 -12.85
C TYR A 461 -11.83 10.06 -13.36
N GLY A 462 -10.91 10.41 -12.44
CA GLY A 462 -9.58 10.89 -12.82
C GLY A 462 -8.85 9.85 -13.69
N GLN A 463 -8.78 10.12 -15.00
CA GLN A 463 -8.03 9.34 -15.99
C GLN A 463 -6.76 10.07 -16.43
#